data_AF-A0A8T7DB73-F1
#
_entry.id   AF-A0A8T7DB73-F1
#
_cell.length_a   1.000
_cell.length_b   1.000
_cell.length_c   1.000
_cell.angle_alpha   90.00
_cell.angle_beta   90.00
_cell.angle_gamma   90.00
#
_symmetry.space_group_name_H-M   'P 1'
#
loop_
_entity.id
_entity.type
_entity.pdbx_description
1 polymer ?
#
loop_
_entity_poly.entity_id
_entity_poly.type
_entity_poly.pdbx_seq_one_letter_code
_entity_poly.pdbx_strand_id
1 'polypeptide(L)'
;MTDPFIILGVDETATKKEIMLAVADALRDGRHNAKTIAAAQKMLFNPLTRAQAVFRYRVDFGPYAVSAPQVPVDSENRRPQLVRLIISP
;
A
#
# COMPACT_ATOMS: atom_id res chain seq x y z
N MET A 1 -5.16 0.84 7.13
CA MET A 1 -5.54 -0.37 6.37
C MET A 1 -4.27 -1.14 6.11
N THR A 2 -4.26 -2.43 6.43
CA THR A 2 -3.08 -3.30 6.31
C THR A 2 -3.11 -4.03 4.97
N ASP A 3 -1.95 -4.34 4.39
CA ASP A 3 -1.86 -5.06 3.12
C ASP A 3 -2.33 -6.53 3.28
N PRO A 4 -3.45 -6.94 2.66
CA PRO A 4 -3.96 -8.30 2.78
C PRO A 4 -3.06 -9.36 2.12
N PHE A 5 -2.26 -8.98 1.13
CA PHE A 5 -1.31 -9.87 0.45
C PHE A 5 -0.15 -10.23 1.39
N ILE A 6 0.35 -9.26 2.15
CA ILE A 6 1.39 -9.50 3.17
C ILE A 6 0.86 -10.29 4.35
N ILE A 7 -0.38 -10.01 4.81
CA ILE A 7 -0.99 -10.74 5.94
C ILE A 7 -1.13 -12.23 5.63
N LEU A 8 -1.52 -12.60 4.41
CA LEU A 8 -1.66 -14.00 4.01
C LEU A 8 -0.39 -14.57 3.37
N GLY A 9 0.60 -13.75 3.02
CA GLY A 9 1.81 -14.21 2.34
C GLY A 9 1.53 -14.70 0.91
N VAL A 10 0.62 -14.05 0.18
CA VAL A 10 0.21 -14.41 -1.17
C VAL A 10 0.44 -13.26 -2.14
N ASP A 11 0.62 -13.56 -3.43
CA ASP A 11 0.71 -12.57 -4.50
C ASP A 11 -0.65 -12.16 -5.07
N GLU A 12 -0.67 -11.16 -5.96
CA GLU A 12 -1.86 -10.65 -6.62
C GLU A 12 -2.52 -11.62 -7.62
N THR A 13 -1.79 -12.63 -8.09
CA THR A 13 -2.25 -13.68 -9.02
C THR A 13 -2.85 -14.88 -8.30
N ALA A 14 -2.68 -14.98 -6.97
CA ALA A 14 -3.15 -16.08 -6.14
C ALA A 14 -4.63 -16.45 -6.38
N THR A 15 -4.86 -17.72 -6.66
CA THR A 15 -6.18 -18.30 -6.83
C THR A 15 -6.94 -18.37 -5.51
N LYS A 16 -8.27 -18.55 -5.57
CA LYS A 16 -9.08 -18.74 -4.36
C LYS A 16 -8.61 -19.92 -3.50
N LYS A 17 -8.08 -20.99 -4.12
CA LYS A 17 -7.56 -22.16 -3.41
C LYS A 17 -6.28 -21.81 -2.64
N GLU A 18 -5.34 -21.12 -3.28
CA GLU A 18 -4.09 -20.68 -2.63
C GLU A 18 -4.37 -19.71 -1.48
N ILE A 19 -5.32 -18.79 -1.64
CA ILE A 19 -5.75 -17.89 -0.57
C ILE A 19 -6.31 -18.69 0.62
N MET A 20 -7.09 -19.76 0.39
CA MET A 20 -7.61 -20.59 1.48
C MET A 20 -6.52 -21.36 2.21
N LEU A 21 -5.53 -21.90 1.49
CA LEU A 21 -4.38 -22.55 2.08
C LEU A 21 -3.58 -21.57 2.95
N ALA A 22 -3.30 -20.39 2.40
CA ALA A 22 -2.60 -19.32 3.11
C ALA A 22 -3.34 -18.84 4.37
N VAL A 23 -4.68 -18.81 4.35
CA VAL A 23 -5.48 -18.52 5.55
C VAL A 23 -5.30 -19.61 6.62
N ALA A 24 -5.31 -20.88 6.23
CA ALA A 24 -5.10 -21.99 7.16
C ALA A 24 -3.69 -21.94 7.77
N ASP A 25 -2.67 -21.67 6.96
CA ASP A 25 -1.29 -21.53 7.41
C ASP A 25 -1.13 -20.32 8.35
N ALA A 26 -1.70 -19.16 8.01
CA ALA A 26 -1.65 -17.96 8.85
C ALA A 26 -2.34 -18.17 10.22
N LEU A 27 -3.44 -18.93 10.26
CA LEU A 27 -4.11 -19.28 11.52
C LEU A 27 -3.27 -20.25 12.36
N ARG A 28 -2.61 -21.22 11.73
CA ARG A 28 -1.73 -22.19 12.39
C ARG A 28 -0.49 -21.52 12.99
N ASP A 29 0.11 -20.59 12.26
CA ASP A 29 1.35 -19.92 12.65
C ASP A 29 1.14 -18.87 13.76
N GLY A 30 -0.10 -18.42 13.99
CA GLY A 30 -0.43 -17.47 15.05
C GLY A 30 0.20 -16.08 14.90
N ARG A 31 0.86 -15.78 13.77
CA ARG A 31 1.56 -14.52 13.49
C ARG A 31 0.62 -13.32 13.38
N HIS A 32 -0.63 -13.57 13.03
CA HIS A 32 -1.67 -12.54 12.91
C HIS A 32 -2.91 -12.96 13.70
N ASN A 33 -3.61 -11.98 14.27
CA ASN A 33 -4.90 -12.23 14.92
C ASN A 33 -5.89 -12.79 13.88
N ALA A 34 -6.68 -13.79 14.28
CA ALA A 34 -7.75 -14.38 13.47
C ALA A 34 -8.68 -13.31 12.84
N LYS A 35 -8.97 -12.21 13.55
CA LYS A 35 -9.77 -11.10 13.02
C LYS A 35 -9.10 -10.43 11.80
N THR A 36 -7.78 -10.26 11.86
CA THR A 36 -6.98 -9.67 10.78
C THR A 36 -6.91 -10.60 9.58
N ILE A 37 -6.73 -11.91 9.84
CA ILE A 37 -6.71 -12.93 8.78
C ILE A 37 -8.07 -13.00 8.08
N ALA A 38 -9.18 -13.04 8.83
CA ALA A 38 -10.52 -13.05 8.27
C ALA A 38 -10.83 -11.78 7.46
N ALA A 39 -10.34 -10.61 7.91
CA ALA A 39 -10.48 -9.37 7.16
C ALA A 39 -9.70 -9.40 5.84
N ALA A 40 -8.47 -9.92 5.84
CA ALA A 40 -7.65 -10.09 4.64
C ALA A 40 -8.30 -11.09 3.66
N GLN A 41 -8.75 -12.24 4.15
CA GLN A 41 -9.50 -13.22 3.37
C GLN A 41 -10.73 -12.59 2.72
N LYS A 42 -11.57 -11.90 3.51
CA LYS A 42 -12.79 -11.25 3.00
C LYS A 42 -12.47 -10.24 1.89
N MET A 43 -11.40 -9.47 2.05
CA MET A 43 -10.97 -8.47 1.07
C MET A 43 -10.48 -9.11 -0.23
N LEU A 44 -9.75 -10.22 -0.17
CA LEU A 44 -9.22 -10.91 -1.36
C LEU A 44 -10.24 -11.83 -2.04
N PHE A 45 -11.28 -12.26 -1.32
CA PHE A 45 -12.36 -13.08 -1.90
C PHE A 45 -13.37 -12.27 -2.71
N ASN A 46 -13.59 -11.01 -2.35
CA ASN A 46 -14.46 -10.12 -3.12
C ASN A 46 -13.66 -9.47 -4.27
N PRO A 47 -14.08 -9.63 -5.53
CA PRO A 47 -13.32 -9.16 -6.69
C PRO A 47 -13.14 -7.65 -6.73
N LEU A 48 -14.14 -6.88 -6.28
CA LEU A 48 -14.06 -5.42 -6.25
C LEU A 48 -13.00 -4.94 -5.23
N THR A 49 -13.06 -5.48 -4.02
CA THR A 49 -12.11 -5.10 -2.97
C THR A 49 -10.71 -5.66 -3.24
N ARG A 50 -10.61 -6.80 -3.93
CA ARG A 50 -9.34 -7.33 -4.42
C ARG A 50 -8.72 -6.40 -5.45
N ALA A 51 -9.47 -5.94 -6.44
CA ALA A 51 -8.97 -4.99 -7.45
C ALA A 51 -8.47 -3.69 -6.79
N GLN A 52 -9.21 -3.17 -5.80
CA GLN A 52 -8.77 -2.02 -5.01
C GLN A 52 -7.46 -2.29 -4.25
N ALA A 53 -7.31 -3.48 -3.65
CA ALA A 53 -6.10 -3.87 -2.95
C ALA A 53 -4.90 -4.02 -3.90
N VAL A 54 -5.08 -4.64 -5.07
CA VAL A 54 -4.05 -4.74 -6.12
C VAL A 54 -3.62 -3.34 -6.54
N PHE A 55 -4.58 -2.46 -6.87
CA PHE A 55 -4.27 -1.08 -7.25
C PHE A 55 -3.49 -0.34 -6.16
N ARG A 56 -3.88 -0.54 -4.89
CA ARG A 56 -3.30 0.18 -3.77
C ARG A 56 -1.90 -0.29 -3.38
N TYR A 57 -1.63 -1.59 -3.44
CA TYR A 57 -0.42 -2.18 -2.84
C TYR A 57 0.54 -2.81 -3.85
N ARG A 58 0.11 -3.04 -5.10
CA ARG A 58 0.88 -3.79 -6.11
C ARG A 58 1.15 -3.01 -7.38
N VAL A 59 0.71 -1.75 -7.47
CA VAL A 59 1.02 -0.89 -8.62
C VAL A 59 2.43 -0.36 -8.51
N ASP A 60 3.23 -0.62 -9.54
CA ASP A 60 4.54 -0.04 -9.71
C ASP A 60 4.45 1.26 -10.53
N PHE A 61 4.86 2.37 -9.90
CA PHE A 61 4.95 3.67 -10.57
C PHE A 61 6.36 3.97 -11.10
N GLY A 62 7.33 3.11 -10.84
CA GLY A 62 8.72 3.24 -11.30
C GLY A 62 8.85 3.55 -12.79
N PRO A 63 8.11 2.88 -13.70
CA PRO A 63 8.16 3.16 -15.13
C PRO A 63 7.74 4.58 -15.54
N TYR A 64 6.99 5.28 -14.67
CA TYR A 64 6.50 6.64 -14.91
C TYR A 64 7.26 7.69 -14.10
N ALA A 65 8.25 7.29 -13.31
CA ALA A 65 9.04 8.21 -12.52
C ALA A 65 9.90 9.07 -13.45
N VAL A 66 9.51 10.34 -13.60
CA VAL A 66 10.35 11.34 -14.26
C VAL A 66 11.39 11.86 -13.29
N SER A 67 12.58 12.16 -13.79
CA SER A 67 13.60 12.84 -12.99
C SER A 67 13.02 14.14 -12.43
N ALA A 68 13.32 14.43 -11.17
CA ALA A 68 12.94 15.70 -10.57
C ALA A 68 13.41 16.85 -11.47
N PRO A 69 12.59 17.89 -11.68
CA PRO A 69 13.01 19.07 -12.42
C PRO A 69 14.34 19.56 -11.84
N GLN A 70 15.34 19.76 -12.69
CA GLN A 70 16.60 20.32 -12.22
C GLN A 70 16.30 21.74 -11.74
N VAL A 71 16.48 21.95 -10.43
CA VAL A 71 16.40 23.29 -9.86
C VAL A 71 17.53 24.09 -10.52
N PRO A 72 17.25 25.25 -11.14
CA PRO A 72 18.30 26.09 -11.70
C PRO A 72 19.37 26.34 -10.63
N VAL A 73 20.63 26.11 -10.97
CA VAL A 73 21.79 26.11 -10.07
C VAL A 73 21.92 27.44 -9.28
N ASP A 74 21.33 28.51 -9.80
CA ASP A 74 21.28 29.83 -9.16
C ASP A 74 20.22 29.98 -8.04
N SER A 75 19.41 28.95 -7.80
CA SER A 75 18.29 28.99 -6.84
C SER A 75 18.66 28.48 -5.45
N GLU A 76 19.87 27.96 -5.25
CA GLU A 76 20.31 27.43 -3.95
C GLU A 76 20.26 28.52 -2.85
N ASN A 77 20.38 29.79 -3.25
CA ASN A 77 20.27 30.96 -2.38
C ASN A 77 18.88 31.61 -2.34
N ARG A 78 17.87 31.04 -3.02
CA ARG A 78 16.52 31.62 -3.18
C ARG A 78 15.41 30.66 -2.73
N ARG A 79 15.69 29.80 -1.75
CA ARG A 79 14.62 29.07 -1.05
C ARG A 79 13.63 30.10 -0.50
N PRO A 80 12.35 30.13 -0.92
CA PRO A 80 11.39 31.02 -0.32
C PRO A 80 11.30 30.64 1.16
N GLN A 81 11.67 31.56 2.05
CA GLN A 81 11.48 31.32 3.47
C GLN A 81 9.98 31.20 3.70
N LEU A 82 9.54 30.05 4.24
CA LEU A 82 8.17 29.86 4.66
C LEU A 82 7.93 30.78 5.86
N VAL A 83 7.43 31.98 5.59
CA VAL A 83 7.03 32.90 6.64
C VAL A 83 5.70 32.42 7.20
N ARG A 84 5.63 32.29 8.52
CA ARG A 84 4.38 31.97 9.22
C ARG A 84 3.38 33.10 8.95
N LEU A 85 2.29 32.79 8.25
CA LEU A 85 1.21 33.74 8.02
C LEU A 85 0.55 34.06 9.36
N ILE A 86 0.82 35.24 9.91
CA ILE A 86 0.10 35.76 11.07
C ILE A 86 -1.14 36.44 10.53
N ILE A 87 -2.28 35.76 10.68
CA ILE A 87 -3.59 36.38 10.42
C ILE A 87 -3.95 37.12 11.70
N SER A 88 -3.84 38.44 11.68
CA SER A 88 -4.30 39.31 12.78
C SER A 88 -5.84 39.32 12.85
N PRO A 89 -6.42 39.44 14.06
CA PRO A 89 -7.87 39.39 14.29
C PRO A 89 -8.63 40.59 13.73
#